data_AF-A0A2E6BKE0-F1
#
_entry.id   AF-A0A2E6BKE0-F1
#
_cell.length_a   1.000
_cell.length_b   1.000
_cell.length_c   1.000
_cell.angle_alpha   90.00
_cell.angle_beta   90.00
_cell.angle_gamma   90.00
#
_symmetry.space_group_name_H-M   'P 1'
#
loop_
_entity.id
_entity.type
_entity.pdbx_description
1 polymer ?
#
loop_
_entity_poly.entity_id
_entity_poly.type
_entity_poly.pdbx_seq_one_letter_code
_entity_poly.pdbx_strand_id
1 'polypeptide(L)'
;MKKKITAYLFLIIVFSYKIYAIETHEELIEKLEMLFPLEIHFQQTTQQNKTIEGWMILGGKGKVRTEFQPPNNLVIVGTGKWLIFHDAQYDRTTYLPMDKGILNSILNPINLKDSREIEVTKESTKDITFYDISSKKKKLRRKIKN
;
A
#
# COMPACT_ATOMS: atom_id res chain seq x y z
N MET A 1 24.43 30.98 23.47
CA MET A 1 24.28 29.56 23.91
C MET A 1 22.87 28.99 23.73
N LYS A 2 21.80 29.64 24.22
CA LYS A 2 20.43 29.08 24.19
C LYS A 2 19.90 28.67 22.81
N LYS A 3 20.17 29.45 21.74
CA LYS A 3 19.75 29.12 20.35
C LYS A 3 20.39 27.85 19.77
N LYS A 4 21.60 27.49 20.21
CA LYS A 4 22.29 26.26 19.75
C LYS A 4 21.70 25.01 20.42
N ILE A 5 21.29 25.12 21.68
CA ILE A 5 20.64 24.05 22.44
C ILE A 5 19.24 23.75 21.87
N THR A 6 18.46 24.78 21.55
CA THR A 6 17.13 24.59 20.93
C THR A 6 17.22 23.95 19.54
N ALA A 7 18.25 24.29 18.75
CA ALA A 7 18.47 23.66 17.45
C ALA A 7 18.82 22.17 17.56
N TYR A 8 19.62 21.79 18.57
CA TYR A 8 19.99 20.41 18.82
C TYR A 8 18.78 19.57 19.27
N LEU A 9 17.93 20.14 20.14
CA LEU A 9 16.70 19.48 20.59
C LEU A 9 15.73 19.22 19.43
N PHE A 10 15.58 20.18 18.52
CA PHE A 10 14.78 20.03 17.32
C PHE A 10 15.32 18.92 16.39
N LEU A 11 16.64 18.84 16.24
CA LEU A 11 17.30 17.82 15.42
C LEU A 11 17.10 16.41 15.99
N ILE A 12 17.18 16.26 17.31
CA ILE A 12 16.91 14.99 18.01
C ILE A 12 15.47 14.54 17.76
N ILE A 13 14.50 15.45 17.92
CA ILE A 13 13.08 15.15 17.70
C ILE A 13 12.84 14.67 16.25
N VAL A 14 13.38 15.38 15.25
CA VAL A 14 13.24 14.98 13.84
C VAL A 14 13.91 13.62 13.58
N PHE A 15 15.04 13.35 14.22
CA PHE A 15 15.76 12.10 14.05
C PHE A 15 15.01 10.91 14.68
N SER A 16 14.44 11.06 15.88
CA SER A 16 13.64 10.02 16.51
C SER A 16 12.34 9.73 15.74
N TYR A 17 11.70 10.74 15.15
CA TYR A 17 10.58 10.49 14.22
C TYR A 17 10.99 9.65 13.01
N LYS A 18 12.19 9.87 12.45
CA LYS A 18 12.69 9.05 11.32
C LYS A 18 12.98 7.62 11.73
N ILE A 19 13.57 7.40 12.91
CA ILE A 19 13.85 6.06 13.43
C ILE A 19 12.55 5.28 13.62
N TYR A 20 11.57 5.89 14.29
CA TYR A 20 10.27 5.27 14.54
C TYR A 20 9.54 4.89 13.23
N ALA A 21 9.60 5.78 12.23
CA ALA A 21 9.04 5.47 10.91
C ALA A 21 9.77 4.27 10.26
N ILE A 22 11.10 4.22 10.28
CA ILE A 22 11.88 3.11 9.70
C ILE A 22 11.50 1.78 10.37
N GLU A 23 11.46 1.74 11.70
CA GLU A 23 11.08 0.56 12.49
C GLU A 23 9.68 0.06 12.10
N THR A 24 8.72 0.98 11.97
CA THR A 24 7.34 0.65 11.59
C THR A 24 7.25 0.02 10.19
N HIS A 25 8.05 0.49 9.23
CA HIS A 25 8.06 -0.08 7.89
C HIS A 25 8.68 -1.48 7.88
N GLU A 26 9.80 -1.68 8.58
CA GLU A 26 10.46 -3.00 8.66
C GLU A 26 9.54 -4.03 9.34
N GLU A 27 8.87 -3.66 10.43
CA GLU A 27 7.94 -4.54 11.13
C GLU A 27 6.75 -4.96 10.23
N LEU A 28 6.17 -4.01 9.49
CA LEU A 28 5.08 -4.31 8.55
C LEU A 28 5.55 -5.25 7.44
N ILE A 29 6.75 -5.02 6.91
CA ILE A 29 7.34 -5.86 5.85
C ILE A 29 7.50 -7.29 6.33
N GLU A 30 8.13 -7.48 7.50
CA GLU A 30 8.33 -8.80 8.09
C GLU A 30 7.01 -9.54 8.32
N LYS A 31 6.00 -8.84 8.86
CA LYS A 31 4.66 -9.42 9.06
C LYS A 31 4.00 -9.85 7.76
N LEU A 32 4.02 -9.00 6.73
CA LEU A 32 3.44 -9.34 5.43
C LEU A 32 4.14 -10.55 4.80
N GLU A 33 5.47 -10.58 4.83
CA GLU A 33 6.25 -11.69 4.28
C GLU A 33 5.97 -13.02 5.03
N MET A 34 5.76 -12.96 6.34
CA MET A 34 5.41 -14.13 7.15
C MET A 34 3.98 -14.64 6.90
N LEU A 35 3.04 -13.75 6.57
CA LEU A 35 1.64 -14.10 6.37
C LEU A 35 1.35 -14.66 4.98
N PHE A 36 2.22 -14.44 3.99
CA PHE A 36 1.99 -14.97 2.66
C PHE A 36 2.23 -16.49 2.57
N PRO A 37 1.37 -17.24 1.87
CA PRO A 37 0.17 -16.78 1.15
C PRO A 37 -1.03 -16.57 2.09
N LEU A 38 -1.85 -15.55 1.81
CA LEU A 38 -3.03 -15.21 2.61
C LEU A 38 -4.28 -15.08 1.74
N GLU A 39 -5.40 -15.62 2.23
CA GLU A 39 -6.73 -15.40 1.67
C GLU A 39 -7.46 -14.33 2.49
N ILE A 40 -8.13 -13.40 1.81
CA ILE A 40 -8.83 -12.27 2.42
C ILE A 40 -10.20 -12.11 1.76
N HIS A 41 -11.25 -12.01 2.57
CA HIS A 41 -12.53 -11.47 2.15
C HIS A 41 -12.56 -9.97 2.38
N PHE A 42 -13.03 -9.20 1.40
CA PHE A 42 -13.05 -7.74 1.49
C PHE A 42 -14.38 -7.15 1.06
N GLN A 43 -14.62 -5.94 1.56
CA GLN A 43 -15.70 -5.07 1.15
C GLN A 43 -15.10 -3.71 0.76
N GLN A 44 -15.40 -3.24 -0.45
CA GLN A 44 -14.93 -1.96 -0.98
C GLN A 44 -16.12 -1.03 -1.21
N THR A 45 -16.08 0.17 -0.62
CA THR A 45 -17.07 1.22 -0.88
C THR A 45 -16.50 2.23 -1.87
N THR A 46 -17.22 2.45 -2.97
CA THR A 46 -16.86 3.44 -3.99
C THR A 46 -17.29 4.86 -3.59
N GLN A 47 -16.79 5.88 -4.28
CA GLN A 47 -17.21 7.28 -4.07
C GLN A 47 -18.72 7.50 -4.27
N GLN A 48 -19.40 6.60 -4.99
CA GLN A 48 -20.84 6.63 -5.24
C GLN A 48 -21.63 5.85 -4.17
N ASN A 49 -21.01 5.52 -3.03
CA ASN A 49 -21.57 4.68 -1.96
C ASN A 49 -22.02 3.29 -2.41
N LYS A 50 -21.55 2.80 -3.57
CA LYS A 50 -21.74 1.40 -3.97
C LYS A 50 -20.74 0.54 -3.25
N THR A 51 -21.24 -0.50 -2.59
CA THR A 51 -20.45 -1.54 -1.95
C THR A 51 -20.19 -2.66 -2.95
N ILE A 52 -18.95 -3.12 -3.02
CA ILE A 52 -18.52 -4.27 -3.81
C ILE A 52 -17.81 -5.22 -2.86
N GLU A 53 -18.21 -6.48 -2.86
CA GLU A 53 -17.58 -7.53 -2.07
C GLU A 53 -16.76 -8.45 -2.96
N GLY A 54 -15.80 -9.14 -2.35
CA GLY A 54 -14.97 -10.09 -3.07
C GLY A 54 -14.02 -10.84 -2.17
N TRP A 55 -13.16 -11.62 -2.81
CA TRP A 55 -12.09 -12.33 -2.15
C TRP A 55 -10.78 -12.13 -2.93
N MET A 56 -9.67 -12.24 -2.21
CA MET A 56 -8.35 -12.20 -2.81
C MET A 56 -7.40 -13.21 -2.18
N ILE A 57 -6.51 -13.76 -2.99
CA ILE A 57 -5.35 -14.53 -2.53
C ILE A 57 -4.10 -13.72 -2.81
N LEU A 58 -3.36 -13.38 -1.76
CA LEU A 58 -2.07 -12.71 -1.81
C LEU A 58 -0.97 -13.77 -1.76
N GLY A 59 -0.28 -13.99 -2.87
CA GLY A 59 0.80 -14.98 -2.96
C GLY A 59 2.20 -14.45 -2.63
N GLY A 60 2.32 -13.14 -2.34
CA GLY A 60 3.60 -12.45 -2.24
C GLY A 60 4.35 -12.36 -3.57
N LYS A 61 5.48 -11.63 -3.58
CA LYS A 61 6.33 -11.43 -4.78
C LYS A 61 5.52 -10.95 -6.00
N GLY A 62 4.56 -10.06 -5.77
CA GLY A 62 3.69 -9.50 -6.81
C GLY A 62 2.60 -10.46 -7.32
N LYS A 63 2.41 -11.64 -6.72
CA LYS A 63 1.33 -12.56 -7.09
C LYS A 63 0.04 -12.24 -6.34
N VAL A 64 -1.04 -12.04 -7.07
CA VAL A 64 -2.37 -11.87 -6.49
C VAL A 64 -3.43 -12.46 -7.42
N ARG A 65 -4.52 -12.96 -6.84
CA ARG A 65 -5.78 -13.17 -7.56
C ARG A 65 -6.88 -12.48 -6.77
N THR A 66 -7.74 -11.75 -7.45
CA THR A 66 -8.89 -11.09 -6.86
C THR A 66 -10.10 -11.34 -7.73
N GLU A 67 -11.20 -11.69 -7.09
CA GLU A 67 -12.51 -11.85 -7.74
C GLU A 67 -13.56 -11.14 -6.89
N PHE A 68 -14.57 -10.62 -7.58
CA PHE A 68 -15.69 -9.93 -6.95
C PHE A 68 -16.91 -10.82 -6.93
N GLN A 69 -17.79 -10.60 -5.96
CA GLN A 69 -19.09 -11.26 -5.95
C GLN A 69 -19.95 -10.79 -7.14
N PRO A 70 -20.86 -11.64 -7.66
CA PRO A 70 -21.81 -11.26 -8.69
C PRO A 70 -22.60 -9.99 -8.30
N PRO A 71 -22.98 -9.12 -9.26
CA PRO A 71 -22.88 -9.31 -10.72
C PRO A 71 -21.54 -8.86 -11.33
N ASN A 72 -20.50 -8.61 -10.52
CA ASN A 72 -19.22 -8.15 -11.03
C ASN A 72 -18.37 -9.33 -11.52
N ASN A 73 -18.13 -9.41 -12.83
CA ASN A 73 -17.40 -10.49 -13.48
C ASN A 73 -15.91 -10.17 -13.72
N LEU A 74 -15.37 -9.15 -13.03
CA LEU A 74 -13.98 -8.76 -13.13
C LEU A 74 -13.09 -9.72 -12.34
N VAL A 75 -12.07 -10.26 -13.01
CA VAL A 75 -11.00 -11.04 -12.40
C VAL A 75 -9.71 -10.24 -12.53
N ILE A 76 -9.01 -10.05 -11.41
CA ILE A 76 -7.71 -9.37 -11.38
C ILE A 76 -6.63 -10.38 -11.02
N VAL A 77 -5.57 -10.46 -11.82
CA VAL A 77 -4.44 -11.36 -11.61
C VAL A 77 -3.12 -10.60 -11.67
N GLY A 78 -2.35 -10.64 -10.57
CA GLY A 78 -0.97 -10.17 -10.53
C GLY A 78 0.00 -11.32 -10.75
N THR A 79 0.95 -11.13 -11.66
CA THR A 79 1.96 -12.14 -12.04
C THR A 79 3.36 -11.86 -11.49
N GLY A 80 3.53 -10.77 -10.75
CA GLY A 80 4.85 -10.20 -10.41
C GLY A 80 5.31 -9.09 -11.36
N LYS A 81 4.93 -9.16 -12.64
CA LYS A 81 5.29 -8.17 -13.66
C LYS A 81 4.09 -7.38 -14.19
N TRP A 82 2.97 -8.06 -14.33
CA TRP A 82 1.74 -7.53 -14.90
C TRP A 82 0.58 -7.70 -13.94
N LEU A 83 -0.26 -6.68 -13.88
CA LEU A 83 -1.61 -6.73 -13.34
C LEU A 83 -2.58 -6.88 -14.51
N ILE A 84 -3.25 -8.01 -14.55
CA ILE A 84 -4.15 -8.43 -15.62
C ILE A 84 -5.56 -8.22 -15.12
N PHE A 85 -6.35 -7.45 -15.86
CA PHE A 85 -7.78 -7.25 -15.62
C PHE A 85 -8.52 -7.99 -16.71
N HIS A 86 -9.29 -9.01 -16.33
CA HIS A 86 -10.10 -9.79 -17.25
C HIS A 86 -11.58 -9.63 -16.89
N ASP A 87 -12.35 -9.06 -17.81
CA ASP A 87 -13.81 -8.99 -17.70
C ASP A 87 -14.40 -10.21 -18.41
N ALA A 88 -14.84 -11.19 -17.61
CA ALA A 88 -15.33 -12.47 -18.11
C ALA A 88 -16.67 -12.35 -18.86
N GLN A 89 -17.43 -11.27 -18.65
CA GLN A 89 -18.71 -11.06 -19.33
C GLN A 89 -18.52 -10.62 -20.78
N TYR A 90 -17.54 -9.77 -21.03
CA TYR A 90 -17.30 -9.19 -22.37
C TYR A 90 -16.05 -9.76 -23.06
N ASP A 91 -15.39 -10.74 -22.45
CA ASP A 91 -14.12 -11.33 -22.90
C ASP A 91 -13.06 -10.26 -23.22
N ARG A 92 -12.85 -9.33 -22.28
CA ARG A 92 -11.90 -8.22 -22.44
C ARG A 92 -10.77 -8.33 -21.43
N THR A 93 -9.54 -8.24 -21.92
CA THR A 93 -8.35 -8.32 -21.08
C THR A 93 -7.46 -7.09 -21.24
N THR A 94 -7.11 -6.46 -20.11
CA THR A 94 -6.18 -5.32 -20.05
C THR A 94 -4.97 -5.69 -19.21
N TYR A 95 -3.79 -5.29 -19.67
CA TYR A 95 -2.51 -5.53 -18.99
C TYR A 95 -1.93 -4.19 -18.52
N LEU A 96 -1.71 -4.05 -17.23
CA LEU A 96 -1.00 -2.91 -16.64
C LEU A 96 0.32 -3.36 -16.04
N PRO A 97 1.43 -2.63 -16.27
CA PRO A 97 2.70 -2.94 -15.61
C PRO A 97 2.54 -2.76 -14.09
N MET A 98 3.12 -3.68 -13.32
CA MET A 98 3.05 -3.67 -11.85
C MET A 98 4.28 -3.00 -11.25
N ASP A 99 4.55 -1.76 -11.67
CA ASP A 99 5.75 -1.02 -11.26
C ASP A 99 5.46 0.05 -10.20
N LYS A 100 4.18 0.39 -9.94
CA LYS A 100 3.79 1.50 -9.05
C LYS A 100 2.49 1.22 -8.29
N GLY A 101 2.29 1.98 -7.21
CA GLY A 101 1.03 2.03 -6.45
C GLY A 101 1.04 1.18 -5.17
N ILE A 102 -0.02 1.38 -4.37
CA ILE A 102 -0.17 0.76 -3.04
C ILE A 102 -0.28 -0.76 -3.17
N LEU A 103 -1.04 -1.27 -4.15
CA LEU A 103 -1.19 -2.71 -4.37
C LEU A 103 0.16 -3.39 -4.65
N ASN A 104 0.98 -2.81 -5.52
CA ASN A 104 2.32 -3.35 -5.79
C ASN A 104 3.19 -3.38 -4.52
N SER A 105 3.06 -2.36 -3.67
CA SER A 105 3.86 -2.24 -2.44
C SER A 105 3.43 -3.24 -1.37
N ILE A 106 2.14 -3.58 -1.30
CA ILE A 106 1.65 -4.66 -0.44
C ILE A 106 2.12 -6.02 -0.97
N LEU A 107 2.07 -6.25 -2.28
CA LEU A 107 2.45 -7.53 -2.88
C LEU A 107 3.96 -7.77 -2.97
N ASN A 108 4.74 -6.69 -2.92
CA ASN A 108 6.19 -6.69 -2.85
C ASN A 108 6.61 -5.83 -1.65
N PRO A 109 6.50 -6.35 -0.40
CA PRO A 109 6.64 -5.56 0.82
C PRO A 109 7.93 -4.75 0.88
N ILE A 110 9.03 -5.24 0.30
CA ILE A 110 10.30 -4.50 0.18
C ILE A 110 10.14 -3.09 -0.40
N ASN A 111 9.16 -2.86 -1.27
CA ASN A 111 8.88 -1.55 -1.88
C ASN A 111 8.32 -0.54 -0.86
N LEU A 112 7.76 -0.99 0.27
CA LEU A 112 7.33 -0.13 1.37
C LEU A 112 8.52 0.59 2.01
N LYS A 113 9.77 0.09 1.89
CA LYS A 113 10.96 0.79 2.40
C LYS A 113 11.17 2.17 1.77
N ASP A 114 10.62 2.42 0.57
CA ASP A 114 10.70 3.74 -0.05
C ASP A 114 9.71 4.73 0.59
N SER A 115 10.09 5.22 1.77
CA SER A 115 9.36 6.22 2.55
C SER A 115 9.17 7.58 1.84
N ARG A 116 9.63 7.75 0.60
CA ARG A 116 9.41 8.97 -0.19
C ARG A 116 8.04 8.98 -0.85
N GLU A 117 7.50 7.81 -1.19
CA GLU A 117 6.22 7.69 -1.90
C GLU A 117 5.08 7.20 -0.98
N ILE A 118 5.44 6.47 0.09
CA ILE A 118 4.50 5.83 1.00
C ILE A 118 4.78 6.28 2.44
N GLU A 119 3.71 6.46 3.20
CA GLU A 119 3.73 6.68 4.64
C GLU A 119 3.00 5.53 5.32
N VAL A 120 3.68 4.90 6.28
CA VAL A 120 3.11 3.88 7.14
C VAL A 120 3.07 4.40 8.57
N THR A 121 1.89 4.37 9.18
CA THR A 121 1.70 4.62 10.61
C THR A 121 1.13 3.39 11.29
N LYS A 122 1.47 3.19 12.56
CA LYS A 122 1.03 2.06 13.36
C LYS A 122 0.28 2.57 14.58
N GLU A 123 -0.89 2.01 14.82
CA GLU A 123 -1.66 2.21 16.04
C GLU A 123 -1.96 0.85 16.66
N SER A 124 -1.60 0.66 17.93
CA SER A 124 -1.86 -0.59 18.65
C SER A 124 -2.88 -0.36 19.76
N THR A 125 -3.94 -1.15 19.74
CA THR A 125 -4.83 -1.38 20.88
C THR A 125 -4.35 -2.62 21.66
N LYS A 126 -5.01 -2.98 22.78
CA LYS A 126 -4.60 -4.15 23.58
C LYS A 126 -4.57 -5.45 22.76
N ASP A 127 -5.46 -5.59 21.79
CA ASP A 127 -5.69 -6.86 21.08
C ASP A 127 -5.42 -6.76 19.56
N ILE A 128 -5.47 -5.56 18.99
CA ILE A 128 -5.39 -5.34 17.53
C ILE A 128 -4.34 -4.27 17.23
N THR A 129 -3.47 -4.55 16.26
CA THR A 129 -2.56 -3.57 15.67
C THR A 129 -3.06 -3.19 14.29
N PHE A 130 -3.23 -1.89 14.06
CA PHE A 130 -3.61 -1.29 12.80
C PHE A 130 -2.36 -0.70 12.13
N TYR A 131 -2.22 -0.96 10.83
CA TYR A 131 -1.23 -0.33 9.98
C TYR A 131 -1.97 0.49 8.93
N ASP A 132 -1.80 1.81 8.98
CA ASP A 132 -2.33 2.71 7.95
C ASP A 132 -1.26 2.95 6.90
N ILE A 133 -1.60 2.69 5.65
CA ILE A 133 -0.71 2.87 4.50
C ILE A 133 -1.30 3.95 3.60
N SER A 134 -0.56 5.03 3.38
CA SER A 134 -1.01 6.13 2.53
C SER A 134 0.07 6.56 1.54
N SER A 135 -0.36 7.07 0.37
CA SER A 135 0.57 7.66 -0.59
C SER A 135 0.85 9.11 -0.22
N LYS A 136 2.13 9.48 -0.15
CA LYS A 136 2.54 10.87 0.04
C LYS A 136 2.16 11.67 -1.21
N LYS A 137 1.26 12.65 -1.06
CA LYS A 137 0.87 13.55 -2.15
C LYS A 137 2.12 14.14 -2.81
N LYS A 138 2.38 13.77 -4.06
CA LYS A 138 3.39 14.43 -4.88
C LYS A 138 2.91 15.86 -5.10
N LYS A 139 3.57 16.85 -4.48
CA LYS A 139 3.42 18.27 -4.86
C LYS A 139 3.81 18.36 -6.34
N LEU A 140 2.82 18.35 -7.24
CA LEU A 140 3.03 18.67 -8.65
C LEU A 140 3.54 20.11 -8.70
N ARG A 141 4.86 20.28 -8.74
CA ARG A 141 5.46 21.54 -9.19
C ARG A 141 5.22 21.63 -10.70
N ARG A 142 4.00 22.01 -11.10
CA ARG A 142 3.75 22.51 -12.45
C ARG A 142 4.51 23.83 -12.56
N LYS A 143 5.72 23.81 -13.13
CA LYS A 143 6.31 25.02 -13.71
C LYS A 143 5.43 25.38 -14.90
N ILE A 144 4.56 26.36 -14.74
CA ILE A 144 3.96 27.07 -15.87
C ILE A 144 5.14 27.85 -16.47
N LYS A 145 5.60 27.46 -17.66
CA LYS A 145 6.40 28.34 -18.50
C LYS A 145 5.42 29.35 -19.08
N ASN A 146 5.60 30.63 -18.73
CA ASN A 146 5.08 31.74 -19.52
C ASN A 146 5.89 31.86 -20.80
#